data_AF-A0A1A3H4K5-F1
#
_entry.id   AF-A0A1A3H4K5-F1
#
_cell.length_a   1.000
_cell.length_b   1.000
_cell.length_c   1.000
_cell.angle_alpha   90.00
_cell.angle_beta   90.00
_cell.angle_gamma   90.00
#
_symmetry.space_group_name_H-M   'P 1'
#
loop_
_entity.id
_entity.type
_entity.pdbx_description
1 polymer ?
#
loop_
_entity_poly.entity_id
_entity_poly.type
_entity_poly.pdbx_seq_one_letter_code
_entity_poly.pdbx_strand_id
1 'polypeptide(L)'
;MGGKLTVETSELQALSTKQTDAAATFSAAGNTTSYVEVKVLATHGPLCMSTQSALSAANNARKAACEQMMNKSRNLASNLNKAAAQYDQTDAQEGSNLGKQMQI
;
A
#
# COMPACT_ATOMS: atom_id res chain seq x y z
N MET A 1 -21.83 8.08 -12.85
CA MET A 1 -21.66 6.86 -13.66
C MET A 1 -21.15 5.75 -12.75
N GLY A 2 -22.02 4.90 -12.23
CA GLY A 2 -21.63 3.69 -11.50
C GLY A 2 -21.63 2.54 -12.49
N GLY A 3 -20.47 2.26 -13.10
CA GLY A 3 -20.32 1.05 -13.91
C GLY A 3 -20.55 -0.16 -13.02
N LYS A 4 -21.30 -1.15 -13.49
CA LYS A 4 -21.51 -2.43 -12.80
C LYS A 4 -20.12 -3.00 -12.51
N LEU A 5 -19.73 -2.98 -11.24
CA LEU A 5 -18.49 -3.59 -10.77
C LEU A 5 -18.74 -5.09 -10.73
N THR A 6 -18.39 -5.79 -11.80
CA THR A 6 -18.24 -7.24 -11.73
C THR A 6 -16.97 -7.46 -10.93
N VAL A 7 -17.08 -7.88 -9.67
CA VAL A 7 -15.92 -8.14 -8.82
C VAL A 7 -15.53 -9.59 -9.03
N GLU A 8 -14.56 -9.85 -9.90
CA GLU A 8 -13.97 -11.18 -10.02
C GLU A 8 -12.92 -11.37 -8.92
N THR A 9 -12.84 -12.55 -8.30
CA THR A 9 -11.85 -12.83 -7.26
C THR A 9 -10.41 -12.55 -7.73
N SER A 10 -10.14 -12.84 -9.00
CA SER A 10 -8.85 -12.59 -9.65
C SER A 10 -8.48 -11.10 -9.74
N GLU A 11 -9.46 -10.21 -9.92
CA GLU A 11 -9.24 -8.76 -9.96
C GLU A 11 -8.90 -8.21 -8.57
N LEU A 12 -9.55 -8.72 -7.52
CA LEU A 12 -9.22 -8.35 -6.14
C LEU A 12 -7.79 -8.76 -5.77
N GLN A 13 -7.38 -9.96 -6.17
CA GLN A 13 -6.01 -10.43 -5.99
C GLN A 13 -5.01 -9.56 -6.76
N ALA A 14 -5.30 -9.22 -8.01
CA ALA A 14 -4.46 -8.32 -8.81
C ALA A 14 -4.34 -6.91 -8.18
N LEU A 15 -5.43 -6.37 -7.64
CA LEU A 15 -5.40 -5.10 -6.90
C LEU A 15 -4.60 -5.22 -5.60
N SER A 16 -4.67 -6.35 -4.90
CA SER A 16 -3.89 -6.62 -3.69
C SER A 16 -2.39 -6.62 -3.97
N THR A 17 -1.97 -7.26 -5.07
CA THR A 17 -0.57 -7.22 -5.53
C THR A 17 -0.12 -5.79 -5.81
N LYS A 18 -0.91 -5.00 -6.56
CA LYS A 18 -0.60 -3.58 -6.83
C LYS A 18 -0.42 -2.77 -5.55
N GLN A 19 -1.24 -3.02 -4.53
CA GLN A 19 -1.11 -2.35 -3.24
C GLN A 19 0.13 -2.81 -2.47
N THR A 20 0.54 -4.06 -2.60
CA THR A 20 1.79 -4.57 -2.04
C THR A 20 3.00 -3.88 -2.70
N ASP A 21 2.99 -3.74 -4.02
CA ASP A 21 4.04 -3.03 -4.78
C ASP A 21 4.07 -1.52 -4.44
N ALA A 22 2.90 -0.90 -4.28
CA ALA A 22 2.79 0.48 -3.83
C ALA A 22 3.41 0.66 -2.43
N ALA A 23 3.14 -0.26 -1.50
CA ALA A 23 3.73 -0.21 -0.16
C ALA A 23 5.27 -0.31 -0.20
N ALA A 24 5.82 -1.19 -1.05
CA ALA A 24 7.26 -1.27 -1.26
C ALA A 24 7.84 0.03 -1.85
N THR A 25 7.14 0.62 -2.82
CA THR A 25 7.51 1.90 -3.44
C THR A 25 7.54 3.02 -2.42
N PHE A 26 6.52 3.15 -1.56
CA PHE A 26 6.50 4.16 -0.50
C PHE A 26 7.65 3.95 0.50
N SER A 27 7.96 2.71 0.87
CA SER A 27 9.10 2.40 1.73
C SER A 27 10.43 2.89 1.14
N ALA A 28 10.68 2.57 -0.14
CA ALA A 28 11.87 3.02 -0.85
C ALA A 28 11.93 4.55 -1.00
N ALA A 29 10.79 5.17 -1.35
CA ALA A 29 10.68 6.61 -1.48
C ALA A 29 11.03 7.32 -0.17
N GLY A 30 10.49 6.86 0.97
CA GLY A 30 10.78 7.42 2.29
C GLY A 30 12.26 7.42 2.64
N ASN A 31 12.99 6.37 2.24
CA ASN A 31 14.41 6.21 2.52
C ASN A 31 15.35 6.92 1.53
N THR A 32 14.84 7.38 0.37
CA THR A 32 15.66 7.96 -0.71
C THR A 32 16.51 9.17 -0.29
N THR A 33 16.02 9.99 0.65
CA THR A 33 16.70 11.22 1.11
C THR A 33 17.32 11.08 2.49
N SER A 34 17.40 9.87 3.04
CA SER A 34 18.03 9.65 4.34
C SER A 34 19.46 10.21 4.34
N TYR A 35 19.81 10.92 5.43
CA TYR A 35 21.12 11.52 5.67
C TYR A 35 21.50 12.72 4.79
N VAL A 36 20.61 13.22 3.91
CA VAL A 36 20.89 14.41 3.09
C VAL A 36 21.15 15.64 3.98
N GLU A 37 20.39 15.80 5.06
CA GLU A 37 20.58 16.86 6.05
C GLU A 37 21.97 16.83 6.71
N VAL A 38 22.49 15.63 6.98
CA VAL A 38 23.83 15.44 7.54
C VAL A 38 24.91 15.78 6.50
N LYS A 39 24.71 15.37 5.24
CA LYS A 39 25.64 15.67 4.14
C LYS A 39 25.78 17.17 3.89
N VAL A 40 24.70 17.94 3.99
CA VAL A 40 24.76 19.40 3.79
C VAL A 40 25.67 20.05 4.83
N LEU A 41 25.52 19.70 6.11
CA LEU A 41 26.43 20.22 7.14
C LEU A 41 27.88 19.77 6.91
N ALA A 42 28.09 18.51 6.53
CA ALA A 42 29.43 17.97 6.28
C ALA A 42 30.15 18.64 5.10
N THR A 43 29.41 19.06 4.07
CA THR A 43 29.99 19.60 2.82
C THR A 43 30.03 21.13 2.77
N HIS A 44 29.08 21.82 3.41
CA HIS A 44 28.96 23.27 3.37
C HIS A 44 29.30 23.94 4.72
N GLY A 45 29.59 23.15 5.75
CA GLY A 45 30.04 23.62 7.05
C GLY A 45 28.93 24.25 7.92
N PRO A 46 29.32 24.82 9.07
CA PRO A 46 28.39 25.22 10.12
C PRO A 46 27.45 26.38 9.74
N LEU A 47 27.82 27.21 8.75
CA LEU A 47 26.96 28.31 8.27
C LEU A 47 25.65 27.78 7.65
N CYS A 48 25.63 26.55 7.16
CA CYS A 48 24.44 25.90 6.61
C CYS A 48 23.59 25.15 7.65
N MET A 49 23.81 25.36 8.96
CA MET A 49 23.05 24.67 10.02
C MET A 49 21.53 24.89 9.90
N SER A 50 21.08 26.10 9.58
CA SER A 50 19.65 26.38 9.35
C SER A 50 19.09 25.56 8.18
N THR A 51 19.88 25.38 7.11
CA THR A 51 19.52 24.58 5.95
C THR A 51 19.47 23.09 6.30
N GLN A 52 20.43 22.58 7.08
CA GLN A 52 20.37 21.22 7.62
C GLN A 52 19.08 21.02 8.44
N SER A 53 18.75 21.94 9.34
CA SER A 53 17.56 21.81 10.19
C SER A 53 16.28 21.77 9.36
N ALA A 54 16.18 22.63 8.34
CA ALA A 54 15.06 22.61 7.40
C ALA A 54 14.97 21.28 6.62
N LEU A 55 16.10 20.76 6.12
CA LEU A 55 16.16 19.46 5.46
C LEU A 55 15.78 18.30 6.38
N SER A 56 16.22 18.33 7.64
CA SER A 56 15.89 17.32 8.64
C SER A 56 14.37 17.28 8.88
N ALA A 57 13.74 18.45 9.08
CA ALA A 57 12.30 18.55 9.24
C ALA A 57 11.54 18.03 8.00
N ALA A 58 11.96 18.42 6.79
CA ALA A 58 11.37 17.94 5.54
C ALA A 58 11.54 16.42 5.36
N ASN A 59 12.72 15.88 5.66
CA ASN A 59 13.01 14.45 5.54
C ASN A 59 12.18 13.63 6.54
N ASN A 60 12.04 14.09 7.78
CA ASN A 60 11.19 13.45 8.78
C ASN A 60 9.71 13.46 8.36
N ALA A 61 9.21 14.61 7.88
CA ALA A 61 7.84 14.72 7.39
C ALA A 61 7.59 13.78 6.20
N ARG A 62 8.52 13.74 5.23
CA ARG A 62 8.46 12.86 4.06
C ARG A 62 8.46 11.39 4.46
N LYS A 63 9.36 10.99 5.37
CA LYS A 63 9.44 9.62 5.88
C LYS A 63 8.13 9.20 6.57
N ALA A 64 7.59 10.05 7.44
CA ALA A 64 6.31 9.79 8.10
C ALA A 64 5.15 9.65 7.09
N ALA A 65 5.06 10.52 6.09
CA ALA A 65 4.04 10.41 5.04
C ALA A 65 4.16 9.09 4.26
N CYS A 66 5.39 8.72 3.87
CA CYS A 66 5.66 7.46 3.18
C CYS A 66 5.30 6.24 4.03
N GLU A 67 5.63 6.23 5.31
CA GLU A 67 5.26 5.15 6.24
C GLU A 67 3.74 5.02 6.37
N GLN A 68 3.02 6.14 6.45
CA GLN A 68 1.56 6.11 6.51
C GLN A 68 0.93 5.55 5.24
N MET A 69 1.43 5.97 4.06
CA MET A 69 0.95 5.45 2.77
C MET A 69 1.27 3.96 2.60
N MET A 70 2.48 3.54 2.99
CA MET A 70 2.87 2.13 3.03
C MET A 70 1.93 1.29 3.89
N ASN A 71 1.57 1.77 5.08
CA ASN A 71 0.64 1.08 5.98
C ASN A 71 -0.78 1.02 5.41
N LYS A 72 -1.27 2.11 4.81
CA LYS A 72 -2.58 2.12 4.14
C LYS A 72 -2.64 1.13 2.98
N SER A 73 -1.61 1.10 2.13
CA SER A 73 -1.52 0.16 1.02
C SER A 73 -1.48 -1.30 1.51
N ARG A 74 -0.69 -1.61 2.54
CA ARG A 74 -0.69 -2.96 3.15
C ARG A 74 -2.03 -3.37 3.71
N ASN A 75 -2.71 -2.46 4.40
CA ASN A 75 -4.04 -2.74 4.93
C ASN A 75 -5.04 -3.01 3.81
N LEU A 76 -5.00 -2.21 2.75
CA LEU A 76 -5.87 -2.40 1.59
C LEU A 76 -5.58 -3.72 0.87
N ALA A 77 -4.30 -4.10 0.68
CA ALA A 77 -3.92 -5.40 0.14
C ALA A 77 -4.51 -6.55 0.98
N SER A 78 -4.39 -6.47 2.30
CA SER A 78 -4.97 -7.46 3.22
C SER A 78 -6.49 -7.56 3.08
N ASN A 79 -7.19 -6.43 2.99
CA ASN A 79 -8.64 -6.41 2.85
C ASN A 79 -9.10 -6.97 1.50
N LEU A 80 -8.36 -6.67 0.42
CA LEU A 80 -8.63 -7.21 -0.92
C LEU A 80 -8.47 -8.74 -0.95
N ASN A 81 -7.41 -9.28 -0.33
CA ASN A 81 -7.23 -10.73 -0.21
C ASN A 81 -8.32 -11.39 0.63
N LYS A 82 -8.79 -10.73 1.70
CA LYS A 82 -9.91 -11.24 2.51
C LYS A 82 -11.21 -11.25 1.71
N ALA A 83 -11.50 -10.18 0.97
CA ALA A 83 -12.68 -10.10 0.13
C ALA A 83 -12.65 -11.18 -0.97
N ALA A 84 -11.50 -11.38 -1.62
CA ALA A 84 -11.27 -12.46 -2.57
C ALA A 84 -11.65 -13.84 -1.97
N ALA A 85 -11.08 -14.18 -0.81
CA ALA A 85 -11.37 -15.46 -0.16
C ALA A 85 -12.85 -15.61 0.23
N GLN A 86 -13.52 -14.52 0.64
CA GLN A 86 -14.94 -14.53 0.97
C GLN A 86 -15.80 -14.78 -0.28
N TYR A 87 -15.49 -14.16 -1.42
CA TYR A 87 -16.19 -14.42 -2.67
C TYR A 87 -16.04 -15.88 -3.11
N ASP A 88 -14.81 -16.41 -3.14
CA ASP A 88 -14.57 -17.82 -3.50
C ASP A 88 -15.35 -18.79 -2.58
N GLN A 89 -15.40 -18.49 -1.28
CA GLN A 89 -16.14 -19.30 -0.31
C GLN A 89 -17.66 -19.25 -0.57
N THR A 90 -18.21 -18.06 -0.83
CA THR A 90 -19.63 -17.90 -1.13
C THR A 90 -20.00 -18.62 -2.43
N ASP A 91 -19.19 -18.47 -3.48
CA ASP A 91 -19.45 -19.11 -4.77
C ASP A 91 -19.40 -20.63 -4.66
N ALA A 92 -18.44 -21.18 -3.92
CA ALA A 92 -18.36 -22.62 -3.65
C ALA A 92 -19.57 -23.14 -2.86
N GLN A 93 -20.00 -22.38 -1.83
CA GLN A 93 -21.14 -22.75 -1.00
C GLN A 93 -22.45 -22.75 -1.79
N GLU A 94 -22.71 -21.70 -2.55
CA GLU A 94 -23.93 -21.59 -3.36
C GLU A 94 -23.93 -22.55 -4.55
N GLY A 95 -22.77 -22.77 -5.18
CA GLY A 95 -22.62 -23.82 -6.19
C GLY A 95 -22.95 -25.22 -5.65
N SER A 96 -22.52 -25.53 -4.42
CA SER A 96 -22.87 -26.78 -3.74
C SER A 96 -24.37 -26.87 -3.41
N ASN A 97 -24.98 -25.77 -2.96
CA ASN A 97 -26.42 -25.71 -2.68
C ASN A 97 -27.25 -25.95 -3.94
N LEU A 98 -26.91 -25.29 -5.05
CA LEU A 98 -27.56 -25.47 -6.35
C LEU A 98 -27.40 -26.89 -6.87
N GLY A 99 -26.19 -27.47 -6.76
CA GLY A 99 -25.94 -28.87 -7.14
C GLY A 99 -26.85 -29.85 -6.40
N LYS A 100 -27.13 -29.62 -5.11
CA LYS A 100 -28.08 -30.42 -4.33
C LYS A 100 -29.53 -30.24 -4.80
N GLN A 101 -29.93 -29.02 -5.14
CA GLN A 101 -31.30 -28.73 -5.61
C GLN A 101 -31.58 -29.35 -6.98
N MET A 102 -30.60 -29.41 -7.88
CA MET A 102 -30.74 -29.98 -9.22
C MET A 102 -30.72 -31.52 -9.25
N GLN A 103 -30.35 -32.17 -8.14
CA GLN A 103 -30.33 -33.63 -8.01
C GLN A 103 -31.66 -34.21 -7.46
N ILE A 104 -32.63 -33.33 -7.16
CA ILE A 104 -34.01 -33.67 -6.72
C ILE A 104 -34.93 -33.56 -7.94
#